data_AF-A0A3N4NY97-F1
#
_entry.id   AF-A0A3N4NY97-F1
#
_cell.length_a   1.000
_cell.length_b   1.000
_cell.length_c   1.000
_cell.angle_alpha   90.00
_cell.angle_beta   90.00
_cell.angle_gamma   90.00
#
_symmetry.space_group_name_H-M   'P 1'
#
loop_
_entity.id
_entity.type
_entity.pdbx_description
1 polymer ?
#
loop_
_entity_poly.entity_id
_entity_poly.type
_entity_poly.pdbx_seq_one_letter_code
_entity_poly.pdbx_strand_id
1 'polypeptide(L)'
;MTFDEFRRSWRQLRSNSRNPALIAFNRQSDEFKFCVLTLANREQPGSFRLQEVGNPFESFDEARRKLIIAAMNKMVRWGRLLPRPFSDADRYLSE
;
A
#
# COMPACT_ATOMS: atom_id res chain seq x y z
N MET A 1 18.44 32.89 9.07
CA MET A 1 18.28 31.94 7.94
C MET A 1 18.05 32.76 6.68
N THR A 2 18.88 32.58 5.67
CA THR A 2 18.78 33.31 4.40
C THR A 2 17.72 32.67 3.49
N PHE A 3 17.24 33.40 2.49
CA PHE A 3 16.23 32.90 1.55
C PHE A 3 16.72 31.68 0.74
N ASP A 4 18.02 31.61 0.44
CA ASP A 4 18.62 30.47 -0.24
C ASP A 4 18.77 29.23 0.66
N GLU A 5 19.05 29.43 1.96
CA GLU A 5 19.00 28.36 2.97
C GLU A 5 17.58 27.81 3.12
N PHE A 6 16.57 28.69 3.12
CA PHE A 6 15.16 28.29 3.14
C PHE A 6 14.76 27.48 1.90
N ARG A 7 15.18 27.89 0.69
CA ARG A 7 14.85 27.17 -0.56
C ARG A 7 15.51 25.79 -0.63
N ARG A 8 16.75 25.63 -0.14
CA ARG A 8 17.43 24.33 -0.06
C ARG A 8 16.72 23.41 0.93
N SER A 9 16.44 23.90 2.14
CA SER A 9 15.69 23.17 3.17
C SER A 9 14.31 22.72 2.68
N TRP A 10 13.57 23.60 2.00
CA TRP A 10 12.23 23.29 1.46
C TRP A 10 12.25 22.25 0.32
N ARG A 11 13.23 22.29 -0.59
CA ARG A 11 13.38 21.25 -1.63
C ARG A 11 13.73 19.89 -1.04
N GLN A 12 14.47 19.87 0.07
CA GLN A 12 14.87 18.66 0.77
C GLN A 12 13.72 18.08 1.59
N LEU A 13 12.93 18.92 2.27
CA LEU A 13 11.66 18.54 2.91
C LEU A 13 10.62 18.02 1.88
N ARG A 14 10.49 18.70 0.74
CA ARG A 14 9.68 18.25 -0.41
C ARG A 14 10.22 16.98 -1.07
N SER A 15 11.51 16.66 -0.86
CA SER A 15 12.13 15.41 -1.27
C SER A 15 11.86 14.27 -0.29
N ASN A 16 11.74 14.58 0.99
CA ASN A 16 11.51 13.58 2.04
C ASN A 16 10.02 13.28 2.21
N SER A 17 9.13 14.20 1.82
CA SER A 17 7.71 13.93 1.56
C SER A 17 7.46 13.14 0.25
N ARG A 18 8.49 12.50 -0.33
CA ARG A 18 8.41 11.73 -1.60
C ARG A 18 8.26 10.22 -1.44
N ASN A 19 8.14 9.66 -0.23
CA ASN A 19 7.97 8.21 -0.09
C ASN A 19 6.59 7.80 -0.67
N PRO A 20 6.54 7.25 -1.90
CA PRO A 20 5.27 7.06 -2.59
C PRO A 20 4.48 5.94 -1.94
N ALA A 21 5.17 4.92 -1.43
CA ALA A 21 4.56 3.79 -0.74
C ALA A 21 3.89 4.25 0.56
N LEU A 22 4.56 5.09 1.36
CA LEU A 22 3.97 5.66 2.58
C LEU A 22 2.69 6.43 2.26
N ILE A 23 2.76 7.37 1.32
CA ILE A 23 1.60 8.20 0.95
C ILE A 23 0.47 7.34 0.38
N ALA A 24 0.80 6.43 -0.53
CA ALA A 24 -0.17 5.56 -1.17
C ALA A 24 -0.79 4.58 -0.19
N PHE A 25 -0.06 4.08 0.80
CA PHE A 25 -0.61 3.18 1.81
C PHE A 25 -1.49 3.93 2.82
N ASN A 26 -1.00 5.06 3.35
CA ASN A 26 -1.71 5.81 4.40
C ASN A 26 -3.02 6.47 3.91
N ARG A 27 -3.14 6.75 2.61
CA ARG A 27 -4.36 7.35 2.03
C ARG A 27 -5.48 6.36 1.73
N GLN A 28 -5.23 5.06 1.86
CA GLN A 28 -6.19 4.03 1.47
C GLN A 28 -7.08 3.62 2.64
N SER A 29 -8.21 3.01 2.31
CA SER A 29 -9.13 2.49 3.30
C SER A 29 -8.54 1.30 4.05
N ASP A 30 -9.16 0.95 5.17
CA ASP A 30 -8.71 -0.16 6.00
C ASP A 30 -8.95 -1.52 5.31
N GLU A 31 -9.95 -1.64 4.42
CA GLU A 31 -10.14 -2.82 3.58
C GLU A 31 -8.97 -3.02 2.62
N PHE A 32 -8.49 -1.94 1.98
CA PHE A 32 -7.31 -2.02 1.13
C PHE A 32 -6.08 -2.46 1.94
N LYS A 33 -5.85 -1.84 3.11
CA LYS A 33 -4.74 -2.21 3.99
C LYS A 33 -4.86 -3.68 4.43
N PHE A 34 -6.06 -4.14 4.78
CA PHE A 34 -6.33 -5.54 5.10
C PHE A 34 -5.93 -6.47 3.96
N CYS A 35 -6.31 -6.18 2.71
CA CYS A 35 -5.90 -6.97 1.55
C CYS A 35 -4.38 -7.01 1.38
N VAL A 36 -3.71 -5.85 1.53
CA VAL A 36 -2.25 -5.75 1.44
C VAL A 36 -1.56 -6.59 2.52
N LEU A 37 -1.95 -6.44 3.78
CA LEU A 37 -1.35 -7.18 4.90
C LEU A 37 -1.62 -8.68 4.80
N THR A 38 -2.81 -9.07 4.35
CA THR A 38 -3.17 -10.49 4.12
C THR A 38 -2.31 -11.09 3.01
N LEU A 39 -2.12 -10.37 1.90
CA LEU A 39 -1.28 -10.82 0.81
C LEU A 39 0.19 -10.91 1.23
N ALA A 40 0.68 -9.96 2.02
CA ALA A 40 2.01 -10.00 2.60
C ALA A 40 2.20 -11.22 3.52
N ASN A 41 1.21 -11.51 4.38
CA ASN A 41 1.20 -12.69 5.23
C ASN A 41 1.17 -14.02 4.45
N ARG A 42 0.54 -14.05 3.28
CA ARG A 42 0.59 -15.24 2.42
C ARG A 42 2.01 -15.58 1.99
N GLU A 43 2.83 -14.57 1.70
CA GLU A 43 4.24 -14.77 1.33
C GLU A 43 5.13 -15.05 2.55
N GLN A 44 4.85 -14.39 3.67
CA GLN A 44 5.56 -14.60 4.92
C GLN A 44 4.58 -14.69 6.10
N PRO A 45 4.14 -15.92 6.46
CA PRO A 45 3.13 -16.13 7.49
C PRO A 45 3.50 -15.52 8.85
N GLY A 46 2.51 -14.92 9.52
CA GLY A 46 2.68 -14.33 10.85
C GLY A 46 3.36 -12.96 10.87
N SER A 47 3.66 -12.38 9.70
CA SER A 47 4.29 -11.05 9.61
C SER A 47 3.39 -9.91 10.05
N PHE A 48 2.06 -10.07 9.99
CA PHE A 48 1.06 -9.07 10.38
C PHE A 48 -0.10 -9.69 11.12
N ARG A 49 -0.65 -8.95 12.09
CA ARG A 49 -1.84 -9.29 12.87
C ARG A 49 -3.03 -8.47 12.41
N LEU A 50 -4.24 -8.96 12.66
CA LEU A 50 -5.47 -8.28 12.26
C LEU A 50 -5.63 -6.91 12.92
N GLN A 51 -5.19 -6.76 14.17
CA GLN A 51 -5.29 -5.49 14.91
C GLN A 51 -4.36 -4.39 14.34
N GLU A 52 -3.43 -4.77 13.47
CA GLU A 52 -2.53 -3.83 12.81
C GLU A 52 -3.13 -3.27 11.51
N VAL A 53 -4.31 -3.75 11.11
CA VAL A 53 -5.09 -3.12 10.04
C VAL A 53 -5.50 -1.72 10.50
N GLY A 54 -5.24 -0.73 9.65
CA GLY A 54 -5.47 0.68 9.96
C GLY A 54 -4.22 1.43 10.40
N ASN A 55 -3.22 0.74 10.95
CA ASN A 55 -1.96 1.34 11.35
C ASN A 55 -1.26 2.03 10.16
N PRO A 56 -0.61 3.18 10.39
CA PRO A 56 0.08 3.88 9.34
C PRO A 56 1.38 3.15 8.94
N PHE A 57 1.83 3.35 7.71
CA PHE A 57 2.98 2.67 7.11
C PHE A 57 4.27 2.80 7.94
N GLU A 58 4.49 3.94 8.57
CA GLU A 58 5.65 4.25 9.40
C GLU A 58 5.68 3.50 10.74
N SER A 59 4.55 2.93 11.19
CA SER A 59 4.49 2.12 12.42
C SER A 59 5.17 0.76 12.28
N PHE A 60 5.39 0.30 11.05
CA PHE A 60 5.99 -0.99 10.76
C PHE A 60 7.52 -0.88 10.68
N ASP A 61 8.23 -1.94 11.05
CA ASP A 61 9.67 -2.03 10.81
C ASP A 61 10.01 -2.10 9.30
N GLU A 62 11.28 -1.99 8.97
CA GLU A 62 11.73 -1.96 7.57
C GLU A 62 11.43 -3.26 6.82
N ALA A 63 11.60 -4.42 7.48
CA ALA A 63 11.36 -5.72 6.86
C ALA A 63 9.87 -5.87 6.50
N ARG A 64 8.98 -5.45 7.40
CA ARG A 64 7.54 -5.45 7.19
C ARG A 64 7.12 -4.42 6.13
N ARG A 65 7.70 -3.22 6.13
CA ARG A 65 7.46 -2.22 5.06
C ARG A 65 7.84 -2.76 3.68
N LYS A 66 8.91 -3.54 3.57
CA LYS A 66 9.28 -4.20 2.30
C LYS A 66 8.21 -5.18 1.82
N LEU A 67 7.63 -5.97 2.72
CA LEU A 67 6.53 -6.89 2.40
C LEU A 67 5.28 -6.13 1.95
N ILE A 68 4.93 -5.04 2.63
CA ILE A 68 3.81 -4.16 2.25
C ILE A 68 3.99 -3.65 0.81
N ILE A 69 5.18 -3.12 0.48
CA ILE A 69 5.49 -2.64 -0.86
C ILE A 69 5.35 -3.75 -1.91
N ALA A 70 5.86 -4.95 -1.63
CA ALA A 70 5.76 -6.08 -2.54
C ALA A 70 4.29 -6.49 -2.79
N ALA A 71 3.47 -6.53 -1.74
CA ALA A 71 2.04 -6.82 -1.84
C ALA A 71 1.28 -5.73 -2.63
N MET A 72 1.54 -4.45 -2.35
CA MET A 72 0.94 -3.33 -3.11
C MET A 72 1.27 -3.42 -4.61
N ASN A 73 2.52 -3.75 -4.96
CA ASN A 73 2.92 -3.92 -6.35
C ASN A 73 2.19 -5.08 -7.04
N LYS A 74 1.97 -6.20 -6.34
CA LYS A 74 1.16 -7.33 -6.86
C LYS A 74 -0.28 -6.89 -7.11
N MET A 75 -0.91 -6.16 -6.19
CA MET A 75 -2.28 -5.67 -6.36
C MET A 75 -2.42 -4.70 -7.53
N VAL A 76 -1.48 -3.77 -7.70
CA VAL A 76 -1.46 -2.86 -8.87
C VAL A 76 -1.36 -3.64 -10.17
N ARG A 77 -0.53 -4.69 -10.22
CA ARG A 77 -0.44 -5.56 -11.40
C ARG A 77 -1.78 -6.24 -11.69
N TRP A 78 -2.49 -6.71 -10.68
CA TRP A 78 -3.83 -7.29 -10.86
C TRP A 78 -4.85 -6.27 -11.36
N GLY A 79 -4.86 -5.05 -10.80
CA GLY A 79 -5.76 -3.99 -11.28
C GLY A 79 -5.58 -3.66 -12.77
N ARG A 80 -4.39 -3.88 -13.34
CA ARG A 80 -4.14 -3.73 -14.78
C ARG A 80 -4.58 -4.92 -15.64
N LEU A 81 -4.66 -6.12 -15.04
CA LEU A 81 -4.96 -7.37 -15.73
C LEU A 81 -6.42 -7.79 -15.57
N LEU A 82 -7.10 -7.28 -14.54
CA LEU A 82 -8.49 -7.63 -14.28
C LEU A 82 -9.38 -7.18 -15.43
N PRO A 83 -10.33 -8.03 -15.87
CA PRO A 83 -11.32 -7.65 -16.86
C PRO A 83 -12.26 -6.59 -16.29
N ARG A 84 -13.17 -6.11 -17.14
CA ARG A 84 -14.26 -5.21 -16.71
C ARG A 84 -15.05 -5.82 -15.53
N PRO A 85 -15.78 -4.99 -14.76
CA PRO A 85 -16.62 -5.48 -13.67
C PRO A 85 -17.46 -6.68 -14.11
N PHE A 86 -17.41 -7.73 -13.30
CA PHE A 86 -18.21 -8.93 -13.49
C PHE A 86 -19.68 -8.63 -13.20
N SER A 87 -20.56 -9.24 -13.96
CA SER A 87 -21.99 -9.15 -13.72
C SER A 87 -22.38 -10.16 -12.64
N ASP A 88 -23.34 -9.83 -11.78
CA ASP A 88 -23.94 -10.82 -10.88
C ASP A 88 -24.56 -12.00 -11.66
N ALA A 89 -24.93 -11.78 -12.92
CA ALA A 89 -25.42 -12.84 -13.80
C ALA A 89 -24.34 -13.90 -14.11
N ASP A 90 -23.04 -13.56 -14.02
CA ASP A 90 -21.93 -14.50 -14.28
C ASP A 90 -21.87 -15.64 -13.26
N ARG A 91 -22.62 -15.56 -12.15
CA ARG A 91 -22.72 -16.62 -11.13
C ARG A 91 -23.50 -17.85 -11.61
N TYR A 92 -24.36 -17.70 -12.61
CA TYR A 92 -25.17 -18.80 -13.11
C TYR A 92 -24.38 -19.57 -14.17
N LEU A 93 -24.06 -20.83 -13.88
CA LEU A 93 -23.45 -21.73 -14.85
C LEU A 93 -24.57 -22.24 -15.79
N SER A 94 -24.34 -22.16 -17.10
CA SER A 94 -25.20 -22.87 -18.06
C SER A 94 -24.97 -24.37 -17.90
N GLU A 95 -26.04 -25.10 -17.54
CA GLU A 95 -26.07 -26.57 -17.48
C GLU A 95 -25.78 -27.22 -18.83
#